data_AF-A0A849YWZ8-F1
#
_entry.id   AF-A0A849YWZ8-F1
#
_cell.length_a   1.000
_cell.length_b   1.000
_cell.length_c   1.000
_cell.angle_alpha   90.00
_cell.angle_beta   90.00
_cell.angle_gamma   90.00
#
_symmetry.space_group_name_H-M   'P 1'
#
loop_
_entity.id
_entity.type
_entity.pdbx_description
1 polymer ?
#
loop_
_entity_poly.entity_id
_entity_poly.type
_entity_poly.pdbx_seq_one_letter_code
_entity_poly.pdbx_strand_id
1 'polypeptide(L)'
;MLARDALAAFRADYGRRTASIEARWIWVKLGFFRIPVPNPGHLLAHDLHHAILGAPPTLAGEAQVGVFELRTGCANALVWFLCAGSVLIGLFQRPRSVFRWWRAYRDCKTLYRHPELERLLELDVEVLRERVGAPSLTKRV
;
A
#
# COMPACT_ATOMS: atom_id res chain seq x y z
N MET A 1 -4.18 3.15 -17.94
CA MET A 1 -5.09 3.63 -16.88
C MET A 1 -4.26 4.51 -15.98
N LEU A 2 -4.72 5.75 -15.76
CA LEU A 2 -3.97 6.71 -14.95
C LEU A 2 -4.00 6.31 -13.47
N ALA A 3 -2.95 6.68 -12.73
CA ALA A 3 -2.84 6.37 -11.32
C ALA A 3 -3.95 7.00 -10.49
N ARG A 4 -4.40 8.22 -10.83
CA ARG A 4 -5.57 8.85 -10.20
C ARG A 4 -6.85 8.02 -10.33
N ASP A 5 -7.06 7.40 -11.48
CA ASP A 5 -8.27 6.61 -11.76
C ASP A 5 -8.21 5.29 -10.99
N ALA A 6 -7.03 4.65 -10.97
CA ALA A 6 -6.78 3.44 -10.21
C ALA A 6 -6.92 3.67 -8.70
N LEU A 7 -6.42 4.80 -8.21
CA LEU A 7 -6.56 5.24 -6.83
C LEU A 7 -8.02 5.51 -6.47
N ALA A 8 -8.76 6.18 -7.35
CA ALA A 8 -10.18 6.43 -7.17
C ALA A 8 -10.99 5.11 -7.11
N ALA A 9 -10.69 4.16 -8.00
CA ALA A 9 -11.31 2.83 -8.00
C ALA A 9 -11.01 2.07 -6.69
N PHE A 10 -9.75 2.06 -6.24
CA PHE A 10 -9.38 1.46 -4.95
C PHE A 10 -10.15 2.08 -3.78
N ARG A 11 -10.24 3.42 -3.73
CA ARG A 11 -10.94 4.13 -2.66
C ARG A 11 -12.44 3.87 -2.67
N ALA A 12 -13.04 3.73 -3.85
CA ALA A 12 -14.44 3.33 -4.00
C ALA A 12 -14.67 1.92 -3.43
N ASP A 13 -13.80 0.97 -3.75
CA ASP A 13 -13.86 -0.42 -3.24
C ASP A 13 -13.60 -0.53 -1.74
N TYR A 14 -12.72 0.30 -1.17
CA TYR A 14 -12.45 0.31 0.29
C TYR A 14 -13.65 0.81 1.10
N GLY A 15 -14.63 1.46 0.46
CA GLY A 15 -15.88 1.88 1.08
C GLY A 15 -15.73 2.99 2.14
N ARG A 16 -14.64 3.77 2.14
CA ARG A 16 -14.47 4.91 3.05
C ARG A 16 -14.20 6.20 2.30
N ARG A 17 -14.90 7.26 2.75
CA ARG A 17 -14.48 8.65 2.63
C ARG A 17 -13.01 8.71 2.99
N THR A 18 -12.18 9.13 2.04
CA THR A 18 -10.76 9.43 2.19
C THR A 18 -10.53 9.90 3.63
N ALA A 19 -9.83 9.13 4.45
CA ALA A 19 -9.39 9.65 5.75
C ALA A 19 -8.68 10.96 5.39
N SER A 20 -9.24 12.10 5.82
CA SER A 20 -8.75 13.37 5.28
C SER A 20 -7.28 13.43 5.62
N ILE A 21 -6.47 13.93 4.69
CA ILE A 21 -5.03 14.07 4.87
C ILE A 21 -4.73 14.84 6.19
N GLU A 22 -5.69 15.67 6.61
CA GLU A 22 -5.68 16.50 7.82
C GLU A 22 -6.19 15.81 9.11
N ALA A 23 -6.77 14.62 9.01
CA ALA A 23 -7.29 13.92 10.19
C ALA A 23 -6.13 13.52 11.13
N ARG A 24 -6.24 13.84 12.42
CA ARG A 24 -5.22 13.46 13.41
C ARG A 24 -5.16 11.95 13.68
N TRP A 25 -6.28 11.26 13.47
CA TRP A 25 -6.44 9.83 13.71
C TRP A 25 -7.01 9.14 12.48
N ILE A 26 -6.43 7.99 12.15
CA ILE A 26 -6.92 7.10 11.12
C ILE A 26 -7.44 5.81 11.77
N TRP A 27 -8.49 5.25 11.18
CA TRP A 27 -9.13 4.04 11.69
C TRP A 27 -8.68 2.83 10.87
N VAL A 28 -7.66 2.13 11.35
CA VAL A 28 -7.16 0.92 10.68
C VAL A 28 -8.06 -0.26 11.03
N LYS A 29 -8.43 -1.06 10.03
CA LYS A 29 -9.26 -2.26 10.21
C LYS A 29 -8.36 -3.48 10.40
N LEU A 30 -8.30 -3.99 11.62
CA LEU A 30 -7.57 -5.20 12.00
C LEU A 30 -8.56 -6.36 12.19
N GLY A 31 -8.98 -6.97 11.07
CA GLY A 31 -10.00 -8.03 11.09
C GLY A 31 -11.34 -7.49 11.54
N PHE A 32 -11.81 -7.96 12.71
CA PHE A 32 -13.04 -7.50 13.33
C PHE A 32 -12.88 -6.15 14.06
N PHE A 33 -11.66 -5.79 14.47
CA PHE A 33 -11.41 -4.59 15.26
C PHE A 33 -11.11 -3.37 14.39
N ARG A 34 -11.57 -2.19 14.82
CA ARG A 34 -11.15 -0.88 14.28
C ARG A 34 -10.35 -0.16 15.35
N ILE A 35 -9.06 0.04 15.10
CA ILE A 35 -8.15 0.66 16.07
C ILE A 35 -7.83 2.07 15.57
N PRO A 36 -8.02 3.11 16.41
CA PRO A 36 -7.56 4.44 16.08
C PRO A 36 -6.04 4.48 16.22
N VAL A 37 -5.34 4.85 15.15
CA VAL A 37 -3.89 5.11 15.18
C VAL A 37 -3.62 6.53 14.70
N PRO A 38 -2.57 7.19 15.21
CA PRO A 38 -2.22 8.52 14.76
C PRO A 38 -1.97 8.52 13.25
N ASN A 39 -2.34 9.60 12.57
CA ASN A 39 -2.13 9.70 11.13
C ASN A 39 -0.63 9.73 10.80
N PRO A 40 -0.12 8.78 10.00
CA PRO A 40 1.29 8.73 9.65
C PRO A 40 1.72 9.81 8.64
N GLY A 41 0.79 10.56 8.05
CA GLY A 41 1.06 11.66 7.11
C GLY A 41 1.32 11.23 5.66
N HIS A 42 1.31 9.93 5.36
CA HIS A 42 1.67 9.39 4.03
C HIS A 42 0.56 8.54 3.38
N LEU A 43 -0.71 8.84 3.70
CA LEU A 43 -1.87 8.08 3.21
C LEU A 43 -1.99 8.08 1.69
N LEU A 44 -1.65 9.18 1.01
CA LEU A 44 -1.71 9.24 -0.46
C LEU A 44 -0.73 8.24 -1.10
N ALA A 45 0.52 8.19 -0.61
CA ALA A 45 1.52 7.26 -1.13
C ALA A 45 1.13 5.81 -0.83
N HIS A 46 0.60 5.55 0.38
CA HIS A 46 0.12 4.25 0.79
C HIS A 46 -1.07 3.75 -0.07
N ASP A 47 -2.11 4.56 -0.24
CA ASP A 47 -3.25 4.21 -1.10
C ASP A 47 -2.79 4.03 -2.56
N LEU A 48 -1.83 4.85 -3.01
CA LEU A 48 -1.24 4.69 -4.34
C LEU A 48 -0.47 3.37 -4.46
N HIS A 49 0.22 2.90 -3.42
CA HIS A 49 0.82 1.56 -3.42
C HIS A 49 -0.23 0.46 -3.61
N HIS A 50 -1.40 0.56 -2.97
CA HIS A 50 -2.49 -0.37 -3.22
C HIS A 50 -2.91 -0.39 -4.69
N ALA A 51 -3.15 0.79 -5.26
CA ALA A 51 -3.56 0.94 -6.65
C ALA A 51 -2.51 0.42 -7.64
N ILE A 52 -1.24 0.82 -7.47
CA ILE A 52 -0.18 0.40 -8.39
C ILE A 52 0.13 -1.07 -8.25
N LEU A 53 0.04 -1.67 -7.05
CA LEU A 53 0.37 -3.09 -6.82
C LEU A 53 -0.80 -4.03 -7.13
N GLY A 54 -2.03 -3.50 -7.22
CA GLY A 54 -3.26 -4.28 -7.35
C GLY A 54 -3.62 -5.02 -6.06
N ALA A 55 -3.19 -4.50 -4.91
CA ALA A 55 -3.43 -5.11 -3.61
C ALA A 55 -4.83 -4.73 -3.10
N PRO A 56 -5.72 -5.70 -2.84
CA PRO A 56 -7.11 -5.40 -2.53
C PRO A 56 -7.28 -4.76 -1.14
N PRO A 57 -8.38 -4.05 -0.90
CA PRO A 57 -8.77 -3.45 0.38
C PRO A 57 -9.09 -4.46 1.52
N THR A 58 -8.25 -5.46 1.74
CA THR A 58 -8.46 -6.57 2.67
C THR A 58 -7.23 -6.75 3.55
N LEU A 59 -7.35 -7.47 4.68
CA LEU A 59 -6.19 -7.81 5.52
C LEU A 59 -5.04 -8.46 4.75
N ALA A 60 -5.36 -9.28 3.75
CA ALA A 60 -4.35 -9.89 2.90
C ALA A 60 -3.65 -8.85 2.02
N GLY A 61 -4.38 -7.88 1.48
CA GLY A 61 -3.81 -6.79 0.68
C GLY A 61 -3.01 -5.79 1.51
N GLU A 62 -3.45 -5.49 2.73
CA GLU A 62 -2.69 -4.70 3.71
C GLU A 62 -1.36 -5.38 4.08
N ALA A 63 -1.35 -6.71 4.21
CA ALA A 63 -0.12 -7.48 4.40
C ALA A 63 0.77 -7.44 3.15
N GLN A 64 0.18 -7.50 1.95
CA GLN A 64 0.92 -7.42 0.68
C GLN A 64 1.60 -6.06 0.49
N VAL A 65 0.89 -4.96 0.73
CA VAL A 65 1.45 -3.60 0.72
C VAL A 65 2.46 -3.43 1.86
N GLY A 66 2.17 -3.97 3.05
CA GLY A 66 3.11 -3.97 4.17
C GLY A 66 4.43 -4.67 3.85
N VAL A 67 4.39 -5.80 3.12
CA VAL A 67 5.60 -6.46 2.62
C VAL A 67 6.37 -5.52 1.69
N PHE A 68 5.69 -4.92 0.71
CA PHE A 68 6.33 -4.02 -0.24
C PHE A 68 6.99 -2.83 0.48
N GLU A 69 6.29 -2.18 1.41
CA GLU A 69 6.79 -1.02 2.12
C GLU A 69 7.95 -1.36 3.07
N LEU A 70 7.88 -2.49 3.78
CA LEU A 70 9.02 -2.97 4.60
C LEU A 70 10.25 -3.28 3.75
N ARG A 71 10.04 -3.78 2.52
CA ARG A 71 11.13 -4.18 1.62
C ARG A 71 11.78 -3.02 0.92
N THR A 72 10.99 -2.02 0.57
CA THR A 72 11.43 -0.87 -0.24
C THR A 72 11.71 0.37 0.60
N GLY A 73 11.33 0.35 1.88
CA GLY A 73 11.57 1.41 2.87
C GLY A 73 10.27 2.08 3.31
N CYS A 74 10.11 2.22 4.64
CA CYS A 74 9.00 2.93 5.25
C CYS A 74 9.30 4.42 5.42
N ALA A 75 8.27 5.26 5.41
CA ALA A 75 8.42 6.70 5.58
C ALA A 75 8.85 7.11 7.00
N ASN A 76 8.33 6.41 8.02
CA ASN A 76 8.65 6.65 9.43
C ASN A 76 8.44 5.39 10.28
N ALA A 77 8.82 5.44 11.56
CA ALA A 77 8.73 4.30 12.48
C ALA A 77 7.29 3.82 12.71
N LEU A 78 6.30 4.72 12.66
CA LEU A 78 4.89 4.36 12.80
C LEU A 78 4.40 3.56 11.60
N VAL A 79 4.72 4.01 10.38
CA VAL A 79 4.44 3.25 9.14
C VAL A 79 5.09 1.88 9.22
N TRP A 80 6.37 1.81 9.62
CA TRP A 80 7.06 0.53 9.79
C TRP A 80 6.32 -0.41 10.76
N PHE A 81 5.87 0.11 11.91
CA PHE A 81 5.13 -0.68 12.90
C PHE A 81 3.80 -1.20 12.34
N LEU A 82 3.05 -0.36 11.62
CA LEU A 82 1.80 -0.75 10.98
C LEU A 82 2.01 -1.81 9.90
N CYS A 83 3.02 -1.66 9.04
CA CYS A 83 3.38 -2.65 8.03
C CYS A 83 3.84 -3.96 8.67
N ALA A 84 4.67 -3.90 9.71
CA ALA A 84 5.13 -5.10 10.43
C ALA A 84 3.96 -5.86 11.06
N GLY A 85 3.01 -5.14 11.67
CA GLY A 85 1.79 -5.71 12.22
C GLY A 85 0.91 -6.37 11.15
N SER A 86 0.70 -5.71 10.01
CA SER A 86 -0.11 -6.26 8.91
C SER A 86 0.54 -7.51 8.30
N VAL A 87 1.87 -7.49 8.11
CA VAL A 87 2.64 -8.64 7.61
C VAL A 87 2.61 -9.80 8.59
N LEU A 88 2.76 -9.55 9.90
CA LEU A 88 2.68 -10.59 10.92
C LEU A 88 1.32 -11.29 10.88
N ILE A 89 0.23 -10.52 10.80
CA ILE A 89 -1.13 -11.05 10.66
C ILE A 89 -1.29 -11.81 9.34
N GLY A 90 -0.71 -11.30 8.25
CA GLY A 90 -0.67 -11.98 6.96
C GLY A 90 0.08 -13.31 6.98
N LEU A 91 1.16 -13.42 7.78
CA LEU A 91 1.91 -14.66 7.96
C LEU A 91 1.07 -15.75 8.63
N PHE A 92 0.20 -15.38 9.58
CA PHE A 92 -0.73 -16.33 10.19
C PHE A 92 -1.86 -16.76 9.25
N GLN A 93 -2.37 -15.86 8.40
CA GLN A 93 -3.51 -16.17 7.52
C GLN A 93 -3.10 -16.81 6.18
N ARG A 94 -2.06 -16.27 5.52
CA ARG A 94 -1.64 -16.63 4.16
C ARG A 94 -0.12 -16.58 4.00
N PRO A 95 0.65 -17.40 4.74
CA PRO A 95 2.11 -17.34 4.79
C PRO A 95 2.75 -17.46 3.40
N ARG A 96 2.27 -18.39 2.57
CA ARG A 96 2.79 -18.60 1.21
C ARG A 96 2.68 -17.34 0.35
N SER A 97 1.58 -16.59 0.46
CA SER A 97 1.41 -15.34 -0.28
C SER A 97 2.38 -14.27 0.20
N VAL A 98 2.57 -14.15 1.52
CA VAL A 98 3.50 -13.18 2.10
C VAL A 98 4.93 -13.45 1.64
N PHE A 99 5.41 -14.70 1.74
CA PHE A 99 6.76 -15.06 1.28
C PHE A 99 6.95 -14.82 -0.22
N ARG A 100 5.93 -15.10 -1.02
CA ARG A 100 5.96 -14.88 -2.48
C ARG A 100 6.09 -13.40 -2.82
N TRP A 101 5.32 -12.54 -2.15
CA TRP A 101 5.46 -11.08 -2.28
C TRP A 101 6.83 -10.62 -1.76
N TRP A 102 7.30 -11.16 -0.63
CA TRP A 102 8.59 -10.79 -0.06
C TRP A 102 9.76 -11.02 -1.02
N ARG A 103 9.68 -12.10 -1.79
CA ARG A 103 10.65 -12.42 -2.86
C ARG A 103 10.46 -11.54 -4.09
N ALA A 104 9.22 -11.32 -4.51
CA ALA A 104 8.90 -10.59 -5.73
C ALA A 104 9.34 -9.11 -5.68
N TYR A 105 9.29 -8.48 -4.50
CA TYR A 105 9.57 -7.05 -4.35
C TYR A 105 10.97 -6.74 -3.77
N ARG A 106 11.99 -7.57 -4.07
CA ARG A 106 13.33 -7.43 -3.50
C ARG A 106 14.08 -6.19 -3.90
N ASP A 107 13.99 -5.87 -5.17
CA ASP A 107 14.78 -4.82 -5.82
C ASP A 107 13.90 -3.64 -6.23
N CYS A 108 12.73 -3.54 -5.62
CA CYS A 108 11.76 -2.48 -5.86
C CYS A 108 12.07 -1.22 -5.04
N LYS A 109 11.42 -0.11 -5.38
CA LYS A 109 11.58 1.20 -4.72
C LYS A 109 10.24 1.75 -4.26
N THR A 110 10.21 2.40 -3.10
CA THR A 110 9.00 3.01 -2.55
C THR A 110 8.71 4.38 -3.18
N LEU A 111 7.44 4.78 -3.22
CA LEU A 111 7.03 6.14 -3.62
C LEU A 111 7.02 7.13 -2.46
N TYR A 112 7.25 6.69 -1.21
CA TYR A 112 7.15 7.54 -0.02
C TYR A 112 8.00 8.82 -0.05
N ARG A 113 9.13 8.80 -0.77
CA ARG A 113 10.08 9.92 -0.82
C ARG A 113 10.04 10.68 -2.15
N HIS A 114 9.03 10.46 -2.98
CA HIS A 114 8.94 11.16 -4.26
C HIS A 114 8.46 12.61 -4.02
N PRO A 115 9.25 13.63 -4.38
CA PRO A 115 8.93 15.04 -4.08
C PRO A 115 7.71 15.58 -4.84
N GLU A 116 7.28 14.88 -5.89
CA GLU A 116 6.15 15.26 -6.74
C GLU A 116 5.09 14.14 -6.80
N LEU A 117 4.64 13.66 -5.65
CA LEU A 117 3.68 12.55 -5.55
C LEU A 117 2.37 12.83 -6.29
N GLU A 118 1.90 14.08 -6.26
CA GLU A 118 0.70 14.52 -6.96
C GLU A 118 0.86 14.41 -8.48
N ARG A 119 2.05 14.71 -9.01
CA ARG A 119 2.34 14.56 -10.46
C ARG A 119 2.39 13.10 -10.87
N LEU A 120 2.73 12.18 -9.96
CA LEU A 120 2.68 10.76 -10.25
C LEU A 120 1.26 10.27 -10.54
N LEU A 121 0.24 10.95 -10.03
CA LEU A 121 -1.17 10.60 -10.27
C LEU A 121 -1.60 10.79 -11.73
N GLU A 122 -0.87 11.61 -12.48
CA GLU A 122 -1.09 11.87 -13.91
C GLU A 122 -0.41 10.84 -14.82
N LEU A 123 0.42 9.96 -14.25
CA LEU A 123 1.08 8.89 -15.00
C LEU A 123 0.21 7.65 -15.10
N ASP A 124 0.44 6.84 -16.14
CA ASP A 124 -0.13 5.51 -16.22
C ASP A 124 0.42 4.62 -15.10
N VAL A 125 -0.46 3.75 -14.57
CA VAL A 125 -0.10 2.79 -13.51
C VAL A 125 1.08 1.91 -13.93
N GLU A 126 1.14 1.47 -15.18
CA GLU A 126 2.26 0.65 -15.68
C GLU A 126 3.59 1.42 -15.66
N VAL A 127 3.58 2.71 -16.02
CA VAL A 127 4.77 3.57 -15.93
C VAL A 127 5.24 3.70 -14.47
N LEU A 128 4.31 3.84 -13.53
CA LEU A 128 4.66 3.86 -12.10
C LEU A 128 5.21 2.52 -11.64
N ARG A 129 4.63 1.39 -12.08
CA ARG A 129 5.09 0.04 -11.76
C ARG A 129 6.52 -0.18 -12.26
N GLU A 130 6.82 0.23 -13.49
CA GLU A 130 8.18 0.18 -14.04
C GLU A 130 9.15 1.03 -13.21
N ARG A 131 8.77 2.25 -12.83
CA ARG A 131 9.59 3.13 -12.00
C ARG A 131 9.90 2.54 -10.62
N VAL A 132 8.95 1.84 -10.02
CA VAL A 132 9.15 1.16 -8.73
C VAL A 132 9.75 -0.24 -8.87
N GLY A 133 9.94 -0.73 -10.11
CA GLY A 133 10.44 -2.08 -10.40
C GLY A 133 9.46 -3.20 -10.01
N ALA A 134 8.16 -2.90 -9.89
CA ALA A 134 7.14 -3.90 -9.57
C ALA A 134 6.91 -4.83 -10.79
N PRO A 135 6.56 -6.12 -10.59
CA PRO A 135 6.14 -7.02 -11.67
C PRO A 135 4.97 -6.45 -12.49
N SER A 136 4.49 -7.07 -13.57
CA SER A 136 3.26 -6.64 -14.27
C SER A 136 1.98 -7.17 -13.58
N LEU A 137 0.86 -6.42 -13.56
CA LEU A 137 -0.41 -6.88 -12.94
C LEU A 137 -0.97 -8.17 -13.55
N THR A 138 -0.70 -8.40 -14.84
CA THR A 138 -1.05 -9.61 -15.59
C THR A 138 -0.34 -10.87 -15.10
N LYS A 139 0.83 -10.72 -14.47
CA LYS A 139 1.52 -11.80 -13.77
C LYS A 139 1.08 -11.74 -12.31
N ARG A 140 -0.04 -12.38 -12.00
CA ARG A 140 -0.50 -12.53 -10.61
C ARG A 140 0.63 -13.18 -9.81
N VAL A 141 1.33 -12.37 -9.00
CA VAL A 141 2.38 -12.82 -8.08
C VAL A 141 1.77 -13.80 -7.13
#